data_AF-A0A7S4AJ68-F1
#
_entry.id   AF-A0A7S4AJ68-F1
#
_cell.length_a   1.000
_cell.length_b   1.000
_cell.length_c   1.000
_cell.angle_alpha   90.00
_cell.angle_beta   90.00
_cell.angle_gamma   90.00
#
_symmetry.space_group_name_H-M   'P 1'
#
loop_
_entity.id
_entity.type
_entity.pdbx_description
1 polymer ?
#
loop_
_entity_poly.entity_id
_entity_poly.type
_entity_poly.pdbx_seq_one_letter_code
_entity_poly.pdbx_strand_id
1 'polypeptide(L)'
;MKTMTRILSVVVWTFLGVASILSSSVQNIDGVVAFAPTISHHHKTKFPVDSSTSLASAKVLPFVYTGFSGALLYKATKLATDPAETIVLASVSALSLLNLGPSDNARLASAKRAYKKTDPASAGKAKQTRQAALTWRKAVRIKIVGQVIGLTRMVLAKEPKGVMKGAAWVMGATMTFLMTGGGSARHDDDGNWKPIPEKSLGGVLTIDAILFVAALVAGDCSSSWALKAAMVYAAGVTVGSLEGIPQFVKAIKGSTSK
;
A
#
# COMPACT_ATOMS: atom_id res chain seq x y z
N MET A 1 7.95 22.07 20.63
CA MET A 1 7.92 20.67 21.12
C MET A 1 6.53 20.03 21.10
N LYS A 2 5.47 20.61 21.71
CA LYS A 2 4.14 19.98 21.84
C LYS A 2 3.49 19.48 20.52
N THR A 3 3.72 20.16 19.39
CA THR A 3 3.15 19.77 18.08
C THR A 3 3.80 18.51 17.51
N MET A 4 5.11 18.36 17.69
CA MET A 4 5.87 17.21 17.20
C MET A 4 5.49 15.93 17.97
N THR A 5 5.22 16.04 19.27
CA THR A 5 4.74 14.94 20.11
C THR A 5 3.36 14.44 19.67
N ARG A 6 2.47 15.34 19.23
CA ARG A 6 1.14 14.98 18.71
C ARG A 6 1.23 14.25 17.36
N ILE A 7 2.07 14.74 16.44
CA ILE A 7 2.29 14.08 15.14
C ILE A 7 2.92 12.70 15.36
N LEU A 8 3.91 12.58 16.24
CA LEU A 8 4.53 11.31 16.59
C LEU A 8 3.50 10.34 17.18
N SER A 9 2.62 10.82 18.05
CA SER A 9 1.54 10.00 18.61
C SER A 9 0.60 9.49 17.52
N VAL A 10 0.16 10.34 16.59
CA VAL A 10 -0.72 9.93 15.49
C VAL A 10 -0.01 8.89 14.61
N VAL A 11 1.26 9.10 14.26
CA VAL A 11 2.06 8.14 13.46
C VAL A 11 2.22 6.81 14.21
N VAL A 12 2.51 6.83 15.51
CA VAL A 12 2.63 5.62 16.34
C VAL A 12 1.31 4.88 16.45
N TRP A 13 0.20 5.58 16.70
CA TRP A 13 -1.14 4.97 16.74
C TRP A 13 -1.55 4.40 15.38
N THR A 14 -1.16 5.07 14.29
CA THR A 14 -1.39 4.60 12.92
C THR A 14 -0.56 3.35 12.63
N PHE A 15 0.70 3.32 13.06
CA PHE A 15 1.59 2.17 12.94
C PHE A 15 1.09 0.97 13.76
N LEU A 16 0.63 1.21 15.00
CA LEU A 16 0.02 0.19 15.86
C LEU A 16 -1.30 -0.34 15.29
N GLY A 17 -2.12 0.53 14.67
CA GLY A 17 -3.33 0.13 13.96
C GLY A 17 -3.02 -0.78 12.77
N VAL A 18 -2.01 -0.44 11.96
CA VAL A 18 -1.54 -1.28 10.85
C VAL A 18 -0.92 -2.58 11.35
N ALA A 19 -0.12 -2.56 12.41
CA ALA A 19 0.45 -3.75 13.04
C ALA A 19 -0.62 -4.69 13.59
N SER A 20 -1.72 -4.16 14.12
CA SER A 20 -2.86 -4.96 14.60
C SER A 20 -3.63 -5.63 13.45
N ILE A 21 -3.73 -4.98 12.29
CA ILE A 21 -4.27 -5.58 11.05
C ILE A 21 -3.37 -6.73 10.56
N LEU A 22 -2.07 -6.67 10.84
CA LEU A 22 -1.11 -7.73 10.50
C LEU A 22 -1.14 -8.88 11.52
N SER A 23 -1.21 -8.57 12.83
CA SER A 23 -1.17 -9.55 13.92
C SER A 23 -2.40 -10.46 13.95
N SER A 24 -3.59 -9.93 13.64
CA SER A 24 -4.83 -10.72 13.47
C SER A 24 -4.77 -11.78 12.35
N SER A 25 -3.71 -11.82 11.54
CA SER A 25 -3.49 -12.87 10.53
C SER A 25 -2.39 -13.88 10.87
N VAL A 26 -1.56 -13.67 11.91
CA VAL A 26 -0.50 -14.64 12.27
C VAL A 26 -1.08 -15.86 12.99
N GLN A 27 -2.13 -15.68 13.79
CA GLN A 27 -2.82 -16.78 14.49
C GLN A 27 -3.62 -17.72 13.57
N ASN A 28 -3.61 -17.52 12.25
CA ASN A 28 -4.35 -18.35 11.29
C ASN A 28 -3.43 -19.09 10.29
N ILE A 29 -2.12 -19.14 10.58
CA ILE A 29 -1.09 -19.76 9.70
C ILE A 29 -0.61 -21.11 10.25
N ASP A 30 -0.96 -21.50 11.48
CA ASP A 30 -0.57 -22.80 12.08
C ASP A 30 -1.30 -24.03 11.48
N GLY A 31 -2.07 -23.86 10.40
CA GLY A 31 -2.85 -24.93 9.78
C GLY A 31 -2.24 -25.59 8.54
N VAL A 32 -1.03 -25.22 8.10
CA VAL A 32 -0.48 -25.71 6.81
C VAL A 32 0.99 -26.11 6.89
N VAL A 33 1.34 -27.03 7.79
CA VAL A 33 2.51 -27.93 7.62
C VAL A 33 2.24 -29.26 8.33
N ALA A 34 1.74 -30.28 7.61
CA ALA A 34 1.98 -31.71 7.88
C ALA A 34 1.27 -32.61 6.83
N PHE A 35 2.06 -33.21 5.93
CA PHE A 35 1.83 -34.55 5.36
C PHE A 35 2.30 -35.55 6.46
N ALA A 36 1.71 -36.70 6.80
CA ALA A 36 0.75 -37.62 6.18
C ALA A 36 0.08 -38.53 7.29
N PRO A 37 -0.55 -39.69 7.01
CA PRO A 37 -1.93 -40.00 7.38
C PRO A 37 -2.10 -40.84 8.67
N THR A 38 -3.22 -40.66 9.39
CA THR A 38 -3.78 -41.73 10.24
C THR A 38 -5.29 -41.52 10.44
N ILE A 39 -6.05 -42.59 10.24
CA ILE A 39 -7.47 -42.72 10.55
C ILE A 39 -7.64 -42.70 12.07
N SER A 40 -8.46 -41.78 12.59
CA SER A 40 -9.25 -42.02 13.82
C SER A 40 -10.35 -40.96 13.97
N HIS A 41 -11.56 -41.45 14.24
CA HIS A 41 -12.72 -40.69 14.66
C HIS A 41 -12.41 -39.87 15.92
N HIS A 42 -12.73 -38.57 15.95
CA HIS A 42 -13.21 -37.92 17.18
C HIS A 42 -13.99 -36.63 16.88
N HIS A 43 -15.15 -36.56 17.55
CA HIS A 43 -16.06 -35.44 17.70
C HIS A 43 -15.37 -34.06 17.69
N LYS A 44 -15.71 -33.20 16.73
CA LYS A 44 -15.47 -31.75 16.85
C LYS A 44 -16.70 -31.09 17.44
N THR A 45 -16.62 -30.81 18.74
CA THR A 45 -17.43 -29.81 19.42
C THR A 45 -17.29 -28.47 18.69
N LYS A 46 -18.41 -27.97 18.14
CA LYS A 46 -18.53 -26.62 17.60
C LYS A 46 -18.43 -25.63 18.76
N PHE A 47 -17.26 -25.05 18.97
CA PHE A 47 -17.18 -23.81 19.74
C PHE A 47 -17.59 -22.66 18.82
N PRO A 48 -18.61 -21.86 19.20
CA PRO A 48 -18.89 -20.62 18.51
C PRO A 48 -17.74 -19.65 18.84
N VAL A 49 -16.81 -19.49 17.90
CA VAL A 49 -15.87 -18.36 17.94
C VAL A 49 -16.64 -17.14 17.46
N ASP A 50 -17.37 -16.52 18.39
CA ASP A 50 -17.88 -15.16 18.23
C ASP A 50 -16.68 -14.22 18.11
N SER A 51 -16.23 -14.04 16.87
CA SER A 51 -15.17 -13.12 16.51
C SER A 51 -15.79 -11.75 16.25
N SER A 52 -16.16 -11.08 17.33
CA SER A 52 -16.59 -9.68 17.38
C SER A 52 -15.42 -8.70 17.14
N THR A 53 -14.58 -8.95 16.14
CA THR A 53 -13.58 -8.03 15.60
C THR A 53 -13.69 -7.96 14.07
N SER A 54 -14.93 -7.95 13.57
CA SER A 54 -15.27 -7.40 12.25
C SER A 54 -15.12 -5.87 12.27
N LEU A 55 -13.95 -5.37 12.67
CA LEU A 55 -13.58 -3.98 12.42
C LEU A 55 -13.41 -3.84 10.91
N ALA A 56 -14.15 -2.89 10.34
CA ALA A 56 -14.18 -2.56 8.92
C ALA A 56 -12.79 -2.16 8.38
N SER A 57 -11.86 -3.11 8.24
CA SER A 57 -10.42 -2.88 8.03
C SER A 57 -10.08 -2.21 6.69
N ALA A 58 -11.05 -2.14 5.76
CA ALA A 58 -10.91 -1.38 4.52
C ALA A 58 -11.01 0.14 4.76
N LYS A 59 -11.81 0.57 5.75
CA LYS A 59 -12.11 1.99 5.97
C LYS A 59 -10.98 2.78 6.63
N VAL A 60 -9.98 2.10 7.21
CA VAL A 60 -8.90 2.77 7.98
C VAL A 60 -7.81 3.34 7.06
N LEU A 61 -7.53 2.70 5.92
CA LEU A 61 -6.44 3.10 5.03
C LEU A 61 -6.57 4.54 4.51
N PRO A 62 -7.75 5.02 4.04
CA PRO A 62 -7.89 6.41 3.61
C PRO A 62 -7.51 7.42 4.71
N PHE A 63 -7.85 7.16 5.97
CA PHE A 63 -7.47 8.02 7.09
C PHE A 63 -5.97 7.99 7.35
N VAL A 64 -5.34 6.81 7.27
CA VAL A 64 -3.89 6.64 7.38
C VAL A 64 -3.16 7.49 6.34
N TYR A 65 -3.52 7.34 5.06
CA TYR A 65 -2.90 8.09 3.96
C TYR A 65 -3.21 9.59 4.01
N THR A 66 -4.39 9.99 4.50
CA THR A 66 -4.73 11.40 4.74
C THR A 66 -3.87 11.99 5.86
N GLY A 67 -3.65 11.25 6.94
CA GLY A 67 -2.76 11.64 8.04
C GLY A 67 -1.31 11.83 7.56
N PHE A 68 -0.79 10.88 6.78
CA PHE A 68 0.53 11.02 6.16
C PHE A 68 0.59 12.20 5.19
N SER A 69 -0.44 12.39 4.34
CA SER A 69 -0.52 13.52 3.42
C SER A 69 -0.42 14.86 4.17
N GLY A 70 -1.21 15.04 5.23
CA GLY A 70 -1.15 16.24 6.07
C GLY A 70 0.20 16.44 6.75
N ALA A 71 0.80 15.37 7.30
CA ALA A 71 2.12 15.45 7.93
C ALA A 71 3.24 15.82 6.94
N LEU A 72 3.21 15.23 5.74
CA LEU A 72 4.17 15.53 4.67
C LEU A 72 4.01 16.97 4.16
N LEU A 73 2.78 17.45 3.97
CA LEU A 73 2.52 18.82 3.52
C LEU A 73 2.91 19.85 4.58
N TYR A 74 2.62 19.56 5.86
CA TYR A 74 3.10 20.38 6.97
C TYR A 74 4.63 20.47 6.97
N LYS A 75 5.31 19.34 6.81
CA LYS A 75 6.76 19.30 6.74
C LYS A 75 7.29 20.09 5.54
N ALA A 76 6.70 19.92 4.36
CA ALA A 76 7.06 20.66 3.15
C ALA A 76 6.96 22.18 3.34
N THR A 77 5.93 22.65 4.05
CA THR A 77 5.63 24.08 4.18
C THR A 77 6.29 24.76 5.39
N LYS A 78 6.66 24.00 6.43
CA LYS A 78 7.14 24.56 7.70
C LYS A 78 8.54 24.12 8.11
N LEU A 79 9.02 22.98 7.61
CA LEU A 79 10.24 22.34 8.11
C LEU A 79 11.27 22.08 7.02
N ALA A 80 10.85 21.92 5.76
CA ALA A 80 11.76 21.68 4.65
C ALA A 80 12.61 22.94 4.39
N THR A 81 13.91 22.74 4.33
CA THR A 81 14.89 23.82 4.05
C THR A 81 15.47 23.72 2.65
N ASP A 82 15.21 22.60 1.96
CA ASP A 82 15.73 22.31 0.63
C ASP A 82 14.59 22.25 -0.41
N PRO A 83 14.77 22.85 -1.61
CA PRO A 83 13.75 22.81 -2.66
C PRO A 83 13.42 21.40 -3.15
N ALA A 84 14.41 20.51 -3.25
CA ALA A 84 14.19 19.13 -3.68
C ALA A 84 13.35 18.38 -2.64
N GLU A 85 13.68 18.53 -1.36
CA GLU A 85 12.87 18.00 -0.25
C GLU A 85 11.42 18.49 -0.32
N THR A 86 11.23 19.81 -0.48
CA THR A 86 9.90 20.44 -0.53
C THR A 86 9.03 19.85 -1.65
N ILE A 87 9.58 19.78 -2.87
CA ILE A 87 8.85 19.29 -4.05
C ILE A 87 8.49 17.81 -3.90
N VAL A 88 9.38 16.98 -3.33
CA VAL A 88 9.11 15.56 -3.10
C VAL A 88 8.07 15.36 -2.00
N LEU A 89 8.15 16.09 -0.89
CA LEU A 89 7.15 16.02 0.18
C LEU A 89 5.76 16.44 -0.32
N ALA A 90 5.67 17.52 -1.10
CA ALA A 90 4.40 17.99 -1.66
C ALA A 90 3.81 17.01 -2.67
N SER A 91 4.61 16.48 -3.59
CA SER A 91 4.15 15.50 -4.58
C SER A 91 3.72 14.18 -3.95
N VAL A 92 4.48 13.64 -2.98
CA VAL A 92 4.08 12.41 -2.28
C VAL A 92 2.88 12.65 -1.36
N SER A 93 2.74 13.84 -0.79
CA SER A 93 1.53 14.23 -0.05
C SER A 93 0.29 14.15 -0.96
N ALA A 94 0.37 14.70 -2.17
CA ALA A 94 -0.70 14.62 -3.16
C ALA A 94 -0.97 13.17 -3.59
N LEU A 95 0.08 12.38 -3.86
CA LEU A 95 -0.04 10.96 -4.24
C LEU A 95 -0.74 10.15 -3.15
N SER A 96 -0.32 10.34 -1.90
CA SER A 96 -0.88 9.67 -0.73
C SER A 96 -2.39 9.90 -0.64
N LEU A 97 -2.82 11.16 -0.77
CA LEU A 97 -4.21 11.55 -0.63
C LEU A 97 -5.07 11.13 -1.83
N LEU A 98 -4.60 11.45 -3.04
CA LEU A 98 -5.42 11.36 -4.25
C LEU A 98 -5.40 9.97 -4.88
N ASN A 99 -4.30 9.23 -4.75
CA ASN A 99 -4.15 7.91 -5.39
C ASN A 99 -4.00 6.76 -4.38
N LEU A 100 -3.02 6.79 -3.47
CA LEU A 100 -2.73 5.62 -2.62
C LEU A 100 -3.93 5.25 -1.74
N GLY A 101 -4.53 6.23 -1.06
CA GLY A 101 -5.71 6.02 -0.22
C GLY A 101 -6.87 5.31 -0.95
N PRO A 102 -7.42 5.90 -2.02
CA PRO A 102 -8.49 5.28 -2.79
C PRO A 102 -8.08 3.94 -3.44
N SER A 103 -6.93 3.90 -4.11
CA SER A 103 -6.54 2.74 -4.93
C SER A 103 -6.16 1.53 -4.08
N ASP A 104 -5.45 1.70 -2.97
CA ASP A 104 -5.07 0.56 -2.12
C ASP A 104 -6.23 0.05 -1.28
N ASN A 105 -7.16 0.93 -0.89
CA ASN A 105 -8.44 0.50 -0.33
C ASN A 105 -9.24 -0.35 -1.32
N ALA A 106 -9.35 0.10 -2.58
CA ALA A 106 -10.04 -0.65 -3.63
C ALA A 106 -9.36 -2.01 -3.88
N ARG A 107 -8.03 -2.05 -3.99
CA ARG A 107 -7.26 -3.30 -4.14
C ARG A 107 -7.46 -4.25 -2.96
N LEU A 108 -7.45 -3.75 -1.72
CA LEU A 108 -7.67 -4.58 -0.54
C LEU A 108 -9.11 -5.13 -0.49
N ALA A 109 -10.10 -4.32 -0.86
CA ALA A 109 -11.49 -4.74 -0.94
C ALA A 109 -11.69 -5.81 -2.05
N SER A 110 -11.09 -5.59 -3.22
CA SER A 110 -11.03 -6.55 -4.32
C SER A 110 -10.39 -7.87 -3.88
N ALA A 111 -9.25 -7.82 -3.19
CA ALA A 111 -8.58 -9.02 -2.69
C ALA A 111 -9.42 -9.82 -1.69
N LYS A 112 -10.17 -9.14 -0.82
CA LYS A 112 -11.12 -9.79 0.10
C LYS A 112 -12.27 -10.46 -0.65
N ARG A 113 -12.82 -9.82 -1.68
CA ARG A 113 -13.91 -10.39 -2.50
C ARG A 113 -13.44 -11.57 -3.32
N ALA A 114 -12.30 -11.46 -4.00
CA ALA A 114 -11.68 -12.55 -4.74
C ALA A 114 -11.47 -13.78 -3.86
N TYR A 115 -10.88 -13.60 -2.67
CA TYR A 115 -10.65 -14.70 -1.73
C TYR A 115 -11.95 -15.38 -1.27
N LYS A 116 -13.03 -14.62 -1.06
CA LYS A 116 -14.34 -15.16 -0.68
C LYS A 116 -15.04 -15.90 -1.81
N LYS A 117 -14.81 -15.48 -3.06
CA LYS A 117 -15.44 -16.05 -4.26
C LYS A 117 -14.77 -17.34 -4.73
N THR A 118 -13.51 -17.58 -4.37
CA THR A 118 -12.74 -18.74 -4.81
C THR A 118 -12.77 -19.87 -3.79
N ASP A 119 -13.54 -20.92 -4.08
CA ASP A 119 -13.57 -22.14 -3.25
C ASP A 119 -12.25 -22.94 -3.29
N PRO A 120 -11.98 -23.81 -2.30
CA PRO A 120 -10.86 -24.74 -2.35
C PRO A 120 -10.98 -25.71 -3.54
N ALA A 121 -10.07 -25.59 -4.49
CA ALA A 121 -9.97 -26.49 -5.63
C ALA A 121 -8.56 -27.09 -5.72
N SER A 122 -8.49 -28.40 -6.00
CA SER A 122 -7.24 -29.17 -6.07
C SER A 122 -6.58 -29.15 -7.46
N ALA A 123 -7.34 -28.85 -8.52
CA ALA A 123 -6.88 -28.86 -9.91
C ALA A 123 -7.61 -27.84 -10.83
N GLY A 124 -7.07 -27.67 -12.04
CA GLY A 124 -7.70 -26.92 -13.13
C GLY A 124 -7.74 -25.39 -12.95
N LYS A 125 -8.62 -24.75 -13.72
CA LYS A 125 -8.80 -23.28 -13.72
C LYS A 125 -9.18 -22.75 -12.34
N ALA A 126 -10.02 -23.47 -11.61
CA ALA A 126 -10.43 -23.08 -10.25
C ALA A 126 -9.23 -22.98 -9.28
N LYS A 127 -8.28 -23.93 -9.35
CA LYS A 127 -7.04 -23.86 -8.57
C LYS A 127 -6.20 -22.63 -8.93
N GLN A 128 -6.05 -22.37 -10.24
CA GLN A 128 -5.29 -21.21 -10.73
C GLN A 128 -5.90 -19.89 -10.24
N THR A 129 -7.23 -19.74 -10.34
CA THR A 129 -7.94 -18.54 -9.86
C THR A 129 -7.77 -18.36 -8.35
N ARG A 130 -7.85 -19.44 -7.57
CA ARG A 130 -7.59 -19.39 -6.12
C ARG A 130 -6.15 -18.97 -5.80
N GLN A 131 -5.17 -19.54 -6.51
CA GLN A 131 -3.76 -19.16 -6.34
C GLN A 131 -3.55 -17.68 -6.68
N ALA A 132 -4.16 -17.20 -7.77
CA ALA A 132 -4.14 -15.78 -8.11
C ALA A 132 -4.78 -14.92 -7.01
N ALA A 133 -5.94 -15.30 -6.46
CA ALA A 133 -6.58 -14.56 -5.37
C ALA A 133 -5.70 -14.49 -4.10
N LEU A 134 -5.02 -15.59 -3.76
CA LEU A 134 -4.05 -15.64 -2.65
C LEU A 134 -2.83 -14.74 -2.92
N THR A 135 -2.25 -14.83 -4.11
CA THR A 135 -1.10 -14.00 -4.53
C THR A 135 -1.47 -12.53 -4.53
N TRP A 136 -2.63 -12.17 -5.08
CA TRP A 136 -3.16 -10.80 -5.07
C TRP A 136 -3.28 -10.25 -3.66
N ARG A 137 -3.87 -11.01 -2.74
CA ARG A 137 -4.01 -10.62 -1.34
C ARG A 137 -2.67 -10.42 -0.66
N LYS A 138 -1.68 -11.28 -0.90
CA LYS A 138 -0.33 -11.15 -0.34
C LYS A 138 0.39 -9.92 -0.91
N ALA A 139 0.38 -9.78 -2.23
CA ALA A 139 1.03 -8.67 -2.94
C ALA A 139 0.47 -7.30 -2.49
N VAL A 140 -0.86 -7.16 -2.41
CA VAL A 140 -1.51 -5.92 -1.95
C VAL A 140 -1.10 -5.58 -0.52
N ARG A 141 -0.99 -6.56 0.38
CA ARG A 141 -0.54 -6.33 1.76
C ARG A 141 0.91 -5.88 1.81
N ILE A 142 1.80 -6.55 1.08
CA ILE A 142 3.22 -6.18 0.99
C ILE A 142 3.35 -4.73 0.50
N LYS A 143 2.58 -4.36 -0.54
CA LYS A 143 2.54 -3.00 -1.06
C LYS A 143 2.20 -1.97 0.01
N ILE A 144 1.06 -2.17 0.68
CA ILE A 144 0.54 -1.22 1.68
C ILE A 144 1.53 -1.07 2.84
N VAL A 145 2.07 -2.17 3.35
CA VAL A 145 3.04 -2.14 4.44
C VAL A 145 4.31 -1.41 4.01
N GLY A 146 4.83 -1.75 2.83
CA GLY A 146 6.00 -1.08 2.27
C GLY A 146 5.79 0.43 2.15
N GLN A 147 4.66 0.86 1.58
CA GLN A 147 4.36 2.28 1.44
C GLN A 147 4.21 3.00 2.78
N VAL A 148 3.53 2.40 3.78
CA VAL A 148 3.40 2.97 5.12
C VAL A 148 4.78 3.15 5.78
N ILE A 149 5.68 2.18 5.63
CA ILE A 149 7.07 2.30 6.13
C ILE A 149 7.79 3.45 5.42
N GLY A 150 7.65 3.56 4.10
CA GLY A 150 8.26 4.62 3.30
C GLY A 150 7.77 6.01 3.71
N LEU A 151 6.44 6.19 3.82
CA LEU A 151 5.81 7.43 4.26
C LEU A 151 6.23 7.80 5.70
N THR A 152 6.27 6.82 6.60
CA THR A 152 6.74 7.01 7.98
C THR A 152 8.19 7.51 7.99
N ARG A 153 9.07 6.89 7.20
CA ARG A 153 10.46 7.32 7.05
C ARG A 153 10.54 8.76 6.54
N MET A 154 9.72 9.13 5.55
CA MET A 154 9.68 10.50 5.04
C MET A 154 9.26 11.51 6.09
N VAL A 155 8.23 11.21 6.89
CA VAL A 155 7.75 12.09 7.98
C VAL A 155 8.85 12.27 9.03
N LEU A 156 9.48 11.17 9.46
CA LEU A 156 10.46 11.16 10.56
C LEU A 156 11.87 11.62 10.15
N ALA A 157 12.17 11.70 8.86
CA ALA A 157 13.48 12.11 8.38
C ALA A 157 13.86 13.52 8.89
N LYS A 158 15.08 13.70 9.38
CA LYS A 158 15.59 15.01 9.79
C LYS A 158 16.33 15.75 8.69
N GLU A 159 16.62 15.05 7.59
CA GLU A 159 17.45 15.54 6.49
C GLU A 159 16.78 15.19 5.16
N PRO A 160 17.02 15.98 4.09
CA PRO A 160 16.51 15.73 2.74
C PRO A 160 16.79 14.30 2.24
N LYS A 161 18.00 13.79 2.48
CA LYS A 161 18.40 12.42 2.09
C LYS A 161 17.48 11.36 2.69
N GLY A 162 17.03 11.56 3.93
CA GLY A 162 16.09 10.66 4.59
C GLY A 162 14.72 10.65 3.92
N VAL A 163 14.25 11.82 3.48
CA VAL A 163 13.01 11.97 2.71
C VAL A 163 13.11 11.24 1.38
N MET A 164 14.20 11.45 0.63
CA MET A 164 14.42 10.80 -0.67
C MET A 164 14.48 9.27 -0.55
N LYS A 165 15.16 8.75 0.48
CA LYS A 165 15.18 7.30 0.76
C LYS A 165 13.80 6.76 1.13
N GLY A 166 12.98 7.54 1.83
CA GLY A 166 11.58 7.18 2.09
C GLY A 166 10.73 7.17 0.82
N ALA A 167 10.93 8.15 -0.07
CA ALA A 167 10.27 8.23 -1.37
C ALA A 167 10.63 7.04 -2.29
N ALA A 168 11.91 6.67 -2.30
CA ALA A 168 12.39 5.46 -2.96
C ALA A 168 11.71 4.21 -2.38
N TRP A 169 11.56 4.13 -1.06
CA TRP A 169 10.87 3.00 -0.42
C TRP A 169 9.39 2.89 -0.83
N VAL A 170 8.68 4.02 -0.97
CA VAL A 170 7.29 4.05 -1.47
C VAL A 170 7.20 3.47 -2.89
N MET A 171 8.12 3.86 -3.78
CA MET A 171 8.14 3.31 -5.14
C MET A 171 8.63 1.87 -5.20
N GLY A 172 9.63 1.51 -4.40
CA GLY A 172 10.13 0.14 -4.27
C GLY A 172 9.05 -0.82 -3.79
N ALA A 173 8.15 -0.38 -2.91
CA ALA A 173 6.97 -1.16 -2.51
C ALA A 173 6.01 -1.41 -3.68
N THR A 174 5.82 -0.42 -4.56
CA THR A 174 5.00 -0.57 -5.77
C THR A 174 5.66 -1.52 -6.78
N MET A 175 6.97 -1.41 -7.00
CA MET A 175 7.72 -2.35 -7.84
C MET A 175 7.64 -3.78 -7.30
N THR A 176 7.89 -3.95 -6.00
CA THR A 176 7.83 -5.26 -5.33
C THR A 176 6.43 -5.87 -5.46
N PHE A 177 5.38 -5.07 -5.36
CA PHE A 177 4.01 -5.52 -5.62
C PHE A 177 3.83 -6.08 -7.04
N LEU A 178 4.37 -5.42 -8.07
CA LEU A 178 4.29 -5.92 -9.45
C LEU A 178 5.13 -7.18 -9.63
N MET A 179 6.35 -7.19 -9.12
CA MET A 179 7.30 -8.32 -9.21
C MET A 179 6.82 -9.56 -8.46
N THR A 180 6.09 -9.40 -7.35
CA THR A 180 5.49 -10.51 -6.60
C THR A 180 4.19 -11.04 -7.20
N GLY A 181 3.86 -10.61 -8.42
CA GLY A 181 2.69 -11.09 -9.18
C GLY A 181 1.43 -10.25 -9.00
N GLY A 182 1.50 -9.05 -8.41
CA GLY A 182 0.34 -8.16 -8.30
C GLY A 182 -0.32 -7.86 -9.64
N GLY A 183 0.47 -7.72 -10.72
CA GLY A 183 -0.06 -7.49 -12.07
C GLY A 183 -0.81 -8.69 -12.67
N SER A 184 -0.18 -9.87 -12.65
CA SER A 184 -0.75 -11.10 -13.23
C SER A 184 -1.84 -11.72 -12.35
N ALA A 185 -1.82 -11.47 -11.05
CA ALA A 185 -2.84 -11.93 -10.11
C ALA A 185 -3.96 -10.91 -9.89
N ARG A 186 -3.98 -9.78 -10.59
CA ARG A 186 -4.95 -8.70 -10.35
C ARG A 186 -6.39 -9.19 -10.43
N HIS A 187 -7.19 -8.77 -9.46
CA HIS A 187 -8.65 -8.92 -9.49
C HIS A 187 -9.33 -7.55 -9.63
N ASP A 188 -10.50 -7.51 -10.25
CA ASP A 188 -11.30 -6.31 -10.40
C ASP A 188 -12.17 -6.02 -9.16
N ASP A 189 -13.02 -4.99 -9.25
CA ASP A 189 -13.90 -4.60 -8.15
C ASP A 189 -14.95 -5.66 -7.83
N ASP A 190 -15.29 -6.57 -8.73
CA ASP A 190 -16.22 -7.66 -8.47
C ASP A 190 -15.52 -8.93 -7.97
N GLY A 191 -14.19 -8.87 -7.83
CA GLY A 191 -13.37 -10.00 -7.42
C GLY A 191 -13.18 -11.03 -8.53
N ASN A 192 -13.37 -10.64 -9.80
CA ASN A 192 -13.04 -11.47 -10.95
C ASN A 192 -11.55 -11.34 -11.29
N TRP A 193 -10.96 -12.43 -11.74
CA TRP A 193 -9.56 -12.43 -12.16
C TRP A 193 -9.41 -11.65 -13.47
N LYS A 194 -8.66 -10.55 -13.43
CA LYS A 194 -8.46 -9.62 -14.55
C LYS A 194 -6.99 -9.17 -14.57
N PRO A 195 -6.08 -10.03 -15.07
CA PRO A 195 -4.66 -9.72 -15.12
C PRO A 195 -4.38 -8.46 -15.95
N ILE A 196 -3.33 -7.74 -15.59
CA ILE A 196 -2.82 -6.64 -16.41
C ILE A 196 -2.13 -7.25 -17.64
N PRO A 197 -2.42 -6.78 -18.87
CA PRO A 197 -1.70 -7.22 -20.06
C PRO A 197 -0.20 -7.02 -19.91
N GLU A 198 0.59 -7.98 -20.38
CA GLU A 198 2.05 -8.01 -20.16
C GLU A 198 2.76 -6.74 -20.66
N LYS A 199 2.37 -6.23 -21.84
CA LYS A 199 2.89 -4.97 -22.39
C LYS A 199 2.64 -3.78 -21.46
N SER A 200 1.43 -3.69 -20.89
CA SER A 200 1.10 -2.65 -19.93
C SER A 200 1.85 -2.82 -18.61
N LEU A 201 2.01 -4.07 -18.15
CA LEU A 201 2.77 -4.37 -16.93
C LEU A 201 4.24 -3.96 -17.06
N GLY A 202 4.87 -4.25 -18.21
CA GLY A 202 6.25 -3.85 -18.49
C GLY A 202 6.42 -2.32 -18.52
N GLY A 203 5.46 -1.60 -19.12
CA GLY A 203 5.44 -0.14 -19.12
C GLY A 203 5.36 0.45 -17.71
N VAL A 204 4.42 -0.05 -16.89
CA VAL A 204 4.26 0.41 -15.50
C VAL A 204 5.51 0.11 -14.68
N LEU A 205 6.08 -1.10 -14.80
CA LEU A 205 7.28 -1.47 -14.07
C LEU A 205 8.49 -0.60 -14.46
N THR A 206 8.61 -0.24 -15.73
CA THR A 206 9.67 0.65 -16.22
C THR A 206 9.54 2.05 -15.63
N ILE A 207 8.33 2.61 -15.62
CA ILE A 207 8.06 3.93 -15.02
C ILE A 207 8.38 3.88 -13.51
N ASP A 208 7.88 2.86 -12.80
CA ASP A 208 8.15 2.71 -11.37
C ASP A 208 9.64 2.56 -11.07
N ALA A 209 10.40 1.85 -11.93
CA ALA A 209 11.85 1.71 -11.82
C ALA A 209 12.58 3.04 -12.01
N ILE A 210 12.18 3.84 -13.02
CA ILE A 210 12.74 5.18 -13.25
C ILE A 210 12.52 6.07 -12.03
N LEU A 211 11.30 6.07 -11.47
CA LEU A 211 10.98 6.87 -10.29
C LEU A 211 11.72 6.37 -9.05
N PHE A 212 11.82 5.06 -8.86
CA PHE A 212 12.62 4.47 -7.79
C PHE A 212 14.09 4.92 -7.85
N VAL A 213 14.71 4.80 -9.03
CA VAL A 213 16.10 5.23 -9.25
C VAL A 213 16.24 6.74 -9.08
N ALA A 214 15.30 7.54 -9.60
CA ALA A 214 15.32 8.99 -9.43
C ALA A 214 15.29 9.40 -7.95
N ALA A 215 14.49 8.73 -7.12
CA ALA A 215 14.47 8.97 -5.69
C ALA A 215 15.78 8.56 -4.99
N LEU A 216 16.40 7.44 -5.40
CA LEU A 216 17.71 7.04 -4.87
C LEU A 216 18.82 8.02 -5.24
N VAL A 217 18.89 8.42 -6.51
CA VAL A 217 19.83 9.43 -7.02
C VAL A 217 19.64 10.74 -6.27
N ALA A 218 18.40 11.17 -6.04
CA ALA A 218 18.11 12.36 -5.23
C ALA A 218 18.59 12.25 -3.78
N GLY A 219 18.65 11.04 -3.22
CA GLY A 219 19.11 10.78 -1.86
C GLY A 219 20.63 10.69 -1.68
N ASP A 220 21.37 10.36 -2.75
CA ASP A 220 22.80 10.05 -2.67
C ASP A 220 23.71 11.04 -3.44
N CYS A 221 23.17 11.85 -4.35
CA CYS A 221 23.96 12.82 -5.14
C CYS A 221 24.08 14.21 -4.50
N SER A 222 24.98 15.04 -5.06
CA SER A 222 25.14 16.46 -4.72
C SER A 222 23.92 17.31 -5.11
N SER A 223 23.82 18.53 -4.57
CA SER A 223 22.61 19.37 -4.61
C SER A 223 22.04 19.63 -6.01
N SER A 224 22.88 19.83 -7.03
CA SER A 224 22.41 20.14 -8.40
C SER A 224 21.79 18.93 -9.11
N TRP A 225 22.36 17.74 -8.95
CA TRP A 225 21.80 16.48 -9.48
C TRP A 225 20.62 16.00 -8.64
N ALA A 226 20.67 16.20 -7.33
CA ALA A 226 19.60 15.84 -6.42
C ALA A 226 18.30 16.56 -6.76
N LEU A 227 18.35 17.87 -7.03
CA LEU A 227 17.17 18.64 -7.44
C LEU A 227 16.58 18.14 -8.77
N LYS A 228 17.41 17.87 -9.78
CA LYS A 228 16.94 17.34 -11.07
C LYS A 228 16.26 15.99 -10.92
N ALA A 229 16.88 15.08 -10.17
CA ALA A 229 16.31 13.75 -9.91
C ALA A 229 15.01 13.83 -9.09
N ALA A 230 14.95 14.73 -8.10
CA ALA A 230 13.74 15.01 -7.33
C ALA A 230 12.61 15.57 -8.19
N MET A 231 12.90 16.45 -9.16
CA MET A 231 11.91 16.95 -10.11
C MET A 231 11.37 15.83 -11.01
N VAL A 232 12.22 14.95 -11.53
CA VAL A 232 11.79 13.78 -12.32
C VAL A 232 10.87 12.88 -11.49
N TYR A 233 11.27 12.58 -10.25
CA TYR A 233 10.46 11.81 -9.32
C TYR A 233 9.09 12.47 -9.08
N ALA A 234 9.10 13.75 -8.70
CA ALA A 234 7.90 14.49 -8.35
C ALA A 234 6.95 14.64 -9.55
N ALA A 235 7.48 14.84 -10.76
CA ALA A 235 6.68 14.90 -11.98
C ALA A 235 5.94 13.57 -12.21
N GLY A 236 6.64 12.43 -12.17
CA GLY A 236 6.01 11.12 -12.36
C GLY A 236 4.99 10.77 -11.28
N VAL A 237 5.30 11.08 -10.01
CA VAL A 237 4.37 10.90 -8.89
C VAL A 237 3.14 11.81 -9.00
N THR A 238 3.30 13.02 -9.52
CA THR A 238 2.17 13.95 -9.75
C THR A 238 1.24 13.41 -10.83
N VAL A 239 1.76 12.83 -11.91
CA VAL A 239 0.92 12.14 -12.92
C VAL A 239 0.07 11.06 -12.26
N GLY A 240 0.68 10.20 -11.44
CA GLY A 240 -0.08 9.20 -10.67
C GLY A 240 -1.11 9.83 -9.74
N SER A 241 -0.82 10.97 -9.13
CA SER A 241 -1.78 11.68 -8.28
C SER A 241 -3.01 12.17 -9.05
N LEU A 242 -2.81 12.68 -10.27
CA LEU A 242 -3.88 13.16 -11.15
C LEU A 242 -4.81 12.02 -11.60
N GLU A 243 -4.26 10.84 -11.87
CA GLU A 243 -5.06 9.64 -12.20
C GLU A 243 -6.01 9.23 -11.06
N GLY A 244 -5.68 9.58 -9.82
CA GLY A 244 -6.49 9.29 -8.63
C GLY A 244 -7.68 10.24 -8.43
N ILE A 245 -7.66 11.44 -9.03
CA ILE A 245 -8.68 12.48 -8.82
C ILE A 245 -10.11 11.98 -9.08
N PRO A 246 -10.42 11.29 -10.20
CA PRO A 246 -11.79 10.82 -10.45
C PRO A 246 -12.31 9.88 -9.35
N GLN A 247 -11.45 8.99 -8.84
CA GLN A 247 -11.81 8.07 -7.77
C GLN A 247 -12.03 8.80 -6.44
N PHE A 248 -11.17 9.76 -6.14
CA PHE A 248 -11.28 10.61 -4.97
C PHE A 248 -12.58 11.43 -4.97
N VAL A 249 -12.91 12.09 -6.09
CA VAL A 249 -14.16 12.86 -6.25
C VAL A 249 -15.39 11.96 -6.10
N LYS A 250 -15.36 10.75 -6.68
CA LYS A 250 -16.43 9.77 -6.54
C LYS A 250 -16.62 9.34 -5.07
N ALA A 251 -15.53 9.15 -4.34
CA ALA A 251 -15.58 8.79 -2.92
C ALA A 251 -16.20 9.90 -2.06
N ILE A 252 -15.88 11.17 -2.32
CA ILE A 252 -16.48 12.32 -1.61
C ILE A 252 -17.98 12.42 -1.89
N LYS A 253 -18.37 12.43 -3.17
CA LYS A 253 -19.79 12.56 -3.56
C LYS A 253 -20.66 11.41 -3.04
N GLY A 254 -20.12 10.20 -2.98
CA GLY A 254 -20.82 9.04 -2.42
C GLY A 254 -21.03 9.10 -0.91
N SER A 255 -20.25 9.91 -0.18
CA SER A 255 -20.40 10.09 1.27
C SER A 255 -21.49 11.10 1.65
N THR A 256 -21.83 12.03 0.76
CA THR A 256 -22.87 13.06 0.99
C THR A 256 -24.28 12.59 0.68
N SER A 257 -24.45 11.39 0.12
CA SER A 257 -25.75 10.82 -0.28
C SER A 257 -26.33 9.84 0.75
N LYS A 258 -25.76 9.78 1.96
CA LYS A 258 -26.22 8.94 3.08
C LYS A 258 -26.41 9.80 4.30
#